data_AF-A0A1D8ILT0-F1
#
_entry.id   AF-A0A1D8ILT0-F1
#
_cell.length_a   1.000
_cell.length_b   1.000
_cell.length_c   1.000
_cell.angle_alpha   90.00
_cell.angle_beta   90.00
_cell.angle_gamma   90.00
#
_symmetry.space_group_name_H-M   'P 1'
#
loop_
_entity.id
_entity.type
_entity.pdbx_description
1 polymer ?
#
loop_
_entity_poly.entity_id
_entity_poly.type
_entity_poly.pdbx_seq_one_letter_code
_entity_poly.pdbx_strand_id
1 'polypeptide(L)'
;MHLRDGEVLASVLPDTARRFACAMVMPNLGPPVRTVDTARAYRNRILATQQAAGLSFEPLMTLYLTNHTTPQEIRRAKTSGIVHREMNHV
;
A
#
# COMPACT_ATOMS: atom_id res chain seq x y z
N MET A 1 2.92 8.29 0.04
CA MET A 1 3.26 8.22 1.48
C MET A 1 3.99 6.92 1.78
N HIS A 2 5.08 6.98 2.54
CA HIS A 2 5.84 5.80 2.98
C HIS A 2 5.43 5.44 4.40
N LEU A 3 4.55 4.45 4.55
CA LEU A 3 4.10 4.00 5.87
C LEU A 3 5.04 2.96 6.51
N ARG A 4 5.99 2.41 5.74
CA ARG A 4 6.87 1.31 6.16
C ARG A 4 6.05 0.11 6.64
N ASP A 5 6.62 -0.76 7.46
CA ASP A 5 5.96 -1.97 7.95
C ASP A 5 6.29 -2.22 9.42
N GLY A 6 5.59 -3.17 10.05
CA GLY A 6 5.83 -3.57 11.44
C GLY A 6 5.67 -2.41 12.45
N GLU A 7 6.63 -2.29 13.37
CA GLU A 7 6.59 -1.28 14.44
C GLU A 7 6.59 0.15 13.91
N VAL A 8 7.28 0.40 12.80
CA VAL A 8 7.31 1.73 12.18
C VAL A 8 5.94 2.08 11.61
N LEU A 9 5.22 1.11 11.02
CA LEU A 9 3.85 1.34 10.58
C LEU A 9 2.95 1.71 11.77
N ALA A 10 3.09 1.01 12.89
CA ALA A 10 2.32 1.27 14.10
C ALA A 10 2.57 2.67 14.68
N SER A 11 3.79 3.21 14.57
CA SER A 11 4.10 4.55 15.06
C SER A 11 3.66 5.68 14.11
N VAL A 12 3.76 5.49 12.79
CA VAL A 12 3.47 6.56 11.82
C VAL A 12 2.00 6.64 11.39
N LEU A 13 1.26 5.53 11.46
CA LEU A 13 -0.12 5.48 11.00
C LEU A 13 -1.06 6.42 11.79
N PRO A 14 -0.99 6.53 13.13
CA PRO A 14 -1.83 7.47 13.87
C PRO A 14 -1.63 8.93 13.47
N ASP A 15 -0.38 9.35 13.26
CA ASP A 15 -0.07 10.72 12.86
C ASP A 15 -0.54 11.06 11.46
N THR A 16 -0.52 10.05 10.59
CA THR A 16 -1.08 10.12 9.23
C THR A 16 -2.59 10.24 9.28
N ALA A 17 -3.27 9.30 9.94
CA ALA A 17 -4.73 9.20 9.97
C ALA A 17 -5.39 10.42 10.64
N ARG A 18 -4.70 11.08 11.58
CA ARG A 18 -5.17 12.33 12.20
C ARG A 18 -5.31 13.49 11.20
N ARG A 19 -4.52 13.47 10.11
CA ARG A 19 -4.41 14.57 9.15
C ARG A 19 -5.04 14.27 7.80
N PHE A 20 -5.10 12.99 7.43
CA PHE A 20 -5.54 12.56 6.12
C PHE A 20 -6.55 11.43 6.26
N ALA A 21 -7.69 11.57 5.56
CA ALA A 21 -8.67 10.49 5.46
C ALA A 21 -8.18 9.34 4.57
N CYS A 22 -7.28 9.61 3.60
CA CYS A 22 -6.70 8.61 2.73
C CYS A 22 -5.29 9.01 2.28
N ALA A 23 -4.48 8.04 1.84
CA ALA A 23 -3.22 8.36 1.17
C ALA A 23 -2.81 7.30 0.14
N MET A 24 -2.14 7.76 -0.93
CA MET A 24 -1.41 6.90 -1.86
C MET A 24 -0.20 6.27 -1.16
N VAL A 25 -0.24 4.95 -0.95
CA VAL A 25 0.80 4.21 -0.22
C VAL A 25 1.88 3.77 -1.20
N MET A 26 3.13 4.17 -0.92
CA MET A 26 4.28 3.87 -1.78
C MET A 26 4.71 2.41 -1.65
N PRO A 27 5.17 1.75 -2.73
CA PRO A 27 5.37 0.31 -2.76
C PRO A 27 6.81 -0.12 -2.44
N ASN A 28 7.68 0.80 -2.02
CA ASN A 28 9.11 0.59 -1.80
C ASN A 28 9.45 0.01 -0.42
N LEU A 29 8.77 -1.08 -0.03
CA LEU A 29 9.15 -1.90 1.11
C LEU A 29 10.40 -2.74 0.81
N GLY A 30 10.95 -3.41 1.83
CA GLY A 30 11.98 -4.44 1.67
C GLY A 30 11.40 -5.81 2.03
N PRO A 31 11.00 -6.67 1.08
CA PRO A 31 11.01 -6.47 -0.38
C PRO A 31 9.86 -5.57 -0.89
N PRO A 32 9.99 -4.97 -2.09
CA PRO A 32 9.00 -4.04 -2.60
C PRO A 32 7.73 -4.76 -3.05
N VAL A 33 6.62 -4.02 -3.02
CA VAL A 33 5.29 -4.49 -3.38
C VAL A 33 5.15 -4.48 -4.91
N ARG A 34 5.29 -5.64 -5.54
CA ARG A 34 5.32 -5.80 -7.01
C ARG A 34 4.10 -6.50 -7.59
N THR A 35 3.29 -7.12 -6.74
CA THR A 35 2.13 -7.93 -7.16
C THR A 35 0.87 -7.51 -6.41
N VAL A 36 -0.29 -7.79 -6.99
CA VAL A 36 -1.59 -7.55 -6.35
C VAL A 36 -1.69 -8.29 -5.02
N ASP A 37 -1.13 -9.49 -4.93
CA ASP A 37 -1.18 -10.30 -3.72
C ASP A 37 -0.31 -9.69 -2.60
N THR A 38 0.89 -9.20 -2.93
CA THR A 38 1.73 -8.47 -1.96
C THR A 38 1.09 -7.13 -1.55
N ALA A 39 0.42 -6.43 -2.48
CA ALA A 39 -0.31 -5.20 -2.18
C ALA A 39 -1.49 -5.46 -1.25
N ARG A 40 -2.25 -6.53 -1.49
CA ARG A 40 -3.37 -6.96 -0.63
C ARG A 40 -2.88 -7.32 0.77
N ALA A 41 -1.81 -8.10 0.85
CA ALA A 41 -1.22 -8.47 2.14
C ALA A 41 -0.78 -7.22 2.92
N TYR A 42 -0.15 -6.25 2.24
CA TYR A 42 0.28 -5.02 2.90
C TYR A 42 -0.90 -4.14 3.32
N ARG A 43 -1.94 -3.99 2.47
CA ARG A 43 -3.18 -3.29 2.83
C ARG A 43 -3.81 -3.88 4.09
N ASN A 44 -3.88 -5.21 4.17
CA ASN A 44 -4.45 -5.89 5.33
C ASN A 44 -3.67 -5.59 6.62
N ARG A 45 -2.32 -5.51 6.56
CA ARG A 45 -1.51 -5.10 7.71
C ARG A 45 -1.82 -3.66 8.14
N ILE A 46 -1.91 -2.73 7.19
CA ILE A 46 -2.29 -1.33 7.49
C ILE A 46 -3.66 -1.25 8.16
N LEU A 47 -4.66 -1.96 7.63
CA LEU A 47 -6.01 -1.97 8.19
C LEU A 47 -6.06 -2.63 9.58
N ALA A 48 -5.27 -3.68 9.81
CA ALA A 48 -5.17 -4.31 11.12
C ALA A 48 -4.57 -3.36 12.17
N THR A 49 -3.49 -2.64 11.81
CA THR A 49 -2.90 -1.60 12.67
C THR A 49 -3.87 -0.46 12.93
N GLN A 50 -4.59 0.00 11.90
CA GLN A 50 -5.62 1.01 12.02
C GLN A 50 -6.72 0.59 13.00
N GLN A 51 -7.22 -0.65 12.87
CA GLN A 51 -8.27 -1.18 13.73
C GLN A 51 -7.81 -1.30 15.18
N ALA A 52 -6.58 -1.77 15.42
CA ALA A 52 -6.01 -1.85 16.76
C ALA A 52 -5.87 -0.48 17.44
N ALA A 53 -5.63 0.57 16.66
CA ALA A 53 -5.51 1.94 17.14
C ALA A 53 -6.84 2.73 17.16
N GLY A 54 -7.96 2.14 16.72
CA GLY A 54 -9.26 2.83 16.67
C GLY A 54 -9.32 3.99 15.67
N LEU A 55 -8.60 3.89 14.56
CA LEU A 55 -8.44 4.95 13.57
C LEU A 55 -9.35 4.73 12.35
N SER A 56 -9.58 5.80 11.57
CA SER A 56 -10.22 5.74 10.25
C SER A 56 -9.26 6.31 9.20
N PHE A 57 -8.86 5.48 8.24
CA PHE A 57 -7.93 5.83 7.17
C PHE A 57 -8.14 4.90 5.97
N GLU A 58 -8.07 5.42 4.74
CA GLU A 58 -8.14 4.61 3.52
C GLU A 58 -6.77 4.53 2.83
N PRO A 59 -6.10 3.36 2.87
CA PRO A 59 -4.84 3.16 2.17
C PRO A 59 -5.07 2.86 0.67
N LEU A 60 -4.69 3.80 -0.19
CA LEU A 60 -4.74 3.66 -1.64
C LEU A 60 -3.44 3.02 -2.15
N MET A 61 -3.47 1.71 -2.42
CA MET A 61 -2.25 0.95 -2.71
C MET A 61 -1.69 1.25 -4.09
N THR A 62 -0.36 1.11 -4.23
CA THR A 62 0.35 1.18 -5.50
C THR A 62 1.22 -0.05 -5.71
N LEU A 63 1.65 -0.29 -6.96
CA LEU A 63 2.64 -1.31 -7.30
C LEU A 63 3.94 -0.67 -7.76
N TYR A 64 5.04 -1.29 -7.36
CA TYR A 64 6.37 -1.00 -7.87
C TYR A 64 6.55 -1.71 -9.22
N LEU A 65 6.58 -0.94 -10.30
CA LEU A 65 6.81 -1.48 -11.63
C LEU A 65 8.28 -1.83 -11.85
N THR A 66 8.51 -2.97 -12.49
CA THR A 66 9.84 -3.44 -12.89
C THR A 66 9.78 -3.99 -14.31
N ASN A 67 10.95 -4.25 -14.92
CA ASN A 67 11.03 -4.91 -16.22
C ASN A 67 10.41 -6.32 -16.24
N HIS A 68 10.16 -6.92 -15.07
CA HIS A 68 9.50 -8.21 -14.93
C HIS A 68 7.99 -8.09 -14.67
N THR A 69 7.45 -6.88 -14.55
CA THR A 69 6.01 -6.70 -14.35
C THR A 69 5.28 -7.07 -15.64
N THR A 70 4.42 -8.08 -15.56
CA THR A 70 3.71 -8.59 -16.73
C THR A 70 2.46 -7.76 -17.03
N PRO A 71 2.02 -7.67 -18.29
CA PRO A 71 0.72 -7.05 -18.62
C PRO A 71 -0.46 -7.72 -17.92
N GLN A 72 -0.36 -9.01 -17.61
CA GLN A 72 -1.37 -9.72 -16.83
C GLN A 72 -1.46 -9.17 -15.41
N GLU A 73 -0.33 -8.87 -14.78
CA GLU A 73 -0.31 -8.29 -13.44
C GLU A 73 -0.93 -6.89 -13.41
N ILE A 74 -0.67 -6.06 -14.43
CA ILE A 74 -1.33 -4.75 -14.59
C ILE A 74 -2.84 -4.90 -14.71
N ARG A 75 -3.32 -5.86 -15.51
CA ARG A 75 -4.76 -6.13 -15.62
C ARG A 75 -5.34 -6.59 -14.28
N ARG A 76 -4.67 -7.51 -13.57
CA ARG A 76 -5.08 -7.95 -12.23
C ARG A 76 -5.15 -6.77 -11.26
N ALA A 77 -4.17 -5.86 -11.31
CA ALA A 77 -4.12 -4.68 -10.46
C ALA A 77 -5.33 -3.78 -10.71
N LYS A 78 -5.61 -3.47 -11.98
CA LYS A 78 -6.78 -2.69 -12.39
C LYS A 78 -8.11 -3.33 -11.96
N THR A 79 -8.25 -4.65 -12.07
CA THR A 79 -9.48 -5.36 -11.68
C THR A 79 -9.59 -5.60 -10.17
N SER A 80 -8.49 -5.48 -9.41
CA SER A 80 -8.47 -5.82 -7.99
C SER A 80 -9.29 -4.88 -7.09
N GLY A 81 -9.54 -3.65 -7.55
CA GLY A 81 -10.14 -2.59 -6.74
C GLY A 81 -9.27 -2.09 -5.59
N ILE A 82 -8.02 -2.58 -5.46
CA ILE A 82 -7.11 -2.26 -4.34
C ILE A 82 -5.95 -1.39 -4.81
N VAL A 83 -5.41 -1.69 -6.00
CA VAL A 83 -4.34 -0.90 -6.60
C VAL A 83 -4.96 0.26 -7.37
N HIS A 84 -4.61 1.48 -6.98
CA HIS A 84 -5.21 2.71 -7.53
C HIS A 84 -4.33 3.37 -8.59
N ARG A 85 -3.00 3.21 -8.49
CA ARG A 85 -2.05 3.61 -9.53
C ARG A 85 -0.81 2.72 -9.52
N GLU A 86 -0.15 2.68 -10.66
CA GLU A 86 1.17 2.14 -10.84
C GLU A 86 2.22 3.26 -10.79
N MET A 87 3.37 2.99 -10.19
CA MET A 87 4.49 3.94 -10.14
C MET A 87 5.69 3.38 -10.87
N ASN A 88 6.15 4.11 -11.88
CA ASN A 88 7.42 3.88 -12.56
C ASN A 88 8.49 4.77 -11.90
N HIS A 89 9.64 4.20 -11.57
CA HIS A 89 10.86 5.00 -11.51
C HIS A 89 11.42 5.02 -12.93
N VAL A 90 11.18 6.12 -13.63
CA VAL A 90 12.04 6.50 -14.77
C VAL A 90 13.25 7.22 -14.19
#